data_AF-A0AB73BUG4-F1
#
_entry.id   AF-A0AB73BUG4-F1
#
_cell.length_a   1.000
_cell.length_b   1.000
_cell.length_c   1.000
_cell.angle_alpha   90.00
_cell.angle_beta   90.00
_cell.angle_gamma   90.00
#
_symmetry.space_group_name_H-M   'P 1'
#
loop_
_entity.id
_entity.type
_entity.pdbx_description
1 polymer ?
#
loop_
_entity_poly.entity_id
_entity_poly.type
_entity_poly.pdbx_seq_one_letter_code
_entity_poly.pdbx_strand_id
1 'polypeptide(L)'
;MPKKTIQGNKELAKQIKLRRNELGLTIEEAASRANVGTKTWSRYESGSSIRIDKCKGICKALNWHTIPNQKIADNKQFSIQEYKNHEAWSEFLYNTFGLGAAVSFVIGSDILLDYINGDMEELASMPVGTHIGQLSVSWLNANLPDQFLMHYNYEFLYQMKCTLLEMRMHANNGLPIIAHSVLEELLLYLCCTESSTLIELDNNLNELQNIDWKDWIIDLFGDMDIISFLYSHIHLDINHPYHFFQWTKQQFYTN
;
A
#
# COMPACT_ATOMS: atom_id res chain seq x y z
N MET A 1 10.51 -24.51 -11.75
CA MET A 1 11.53 -23.46 -11.49
C MET A 1 11.89 -23.49 -10.00
N PRO A 2 13.16 -23.35 -9.61
CA PRO A 2 13.53 -23.28 -8.20
C PRO A 2 12.82 -22.08 -7.57
N LYS A 3 12.05 -22.33 -6.51
CA LYS A 3 11.33 -21.27 -5.79
C LYS A 3 12.37 -20.39 -5.11
N LYS A 4 12.43 -19.11 -5.47
CA LYS A 4 13.32 -18.15 -4.80
C LYS A 4 13.06 -18.17 -3.29
N THR A 5 14.13 -18.19 -2.50
CA THR A 5 14.09 -18.26 -1.04
C THR A 5 14.93 -17.15 -0.43
N ILE A 6 14.40 -16.48 0.59
CA ILE A 6 15.19 -15.63 1.47
C ILE A 6 15.98 -16.54 2.39
N GLN A 7 17.30 -16.35 2.41
CA GLN A 7 18.16 -17.10 3.31
C GLN A 7 17.85 -16.68 4.75
N GLY A 8 17.47 -17.67 5.57
CA GLY A 8 17.18 -17.43 6.98
C GLY A 8 18.45 -16.99 7.69
N ASN A 9 18.36 -15.94 8.50
CA ASN A 9 19.44 -15.53 9.40
C ASN A 9 18.89 -15.37 10.82
N LYS A 10 19.77 -15.39 11.82
CA LYS A 10 19.40 -15.32 13.25
C LYS A 10 18.77 -13.97 13.63
N GLU A 11 19.11 -12.91 12.92
CA GLU A 11 18.60 -11.56 13.20
C GLU A 11 17.14 -11.43 12.77
N LEU A 12 16.81 -11.87 11.56
CA LEU A 12 15.44 -11.91 11.05
C LEU A 12 14.55 -12.81 11.92
N ALA A 13 15.06 -13.97 12.34
CA ALA A 13 14.35 -14.87 13.25
C ALA A 13 13.99 -14.19 14.58
N LYS A 14 14.94 -13.42 15.13
CA LYS A 14 14.76 -12.65 16.36
C LYS A 14 13.75 -11.52 16.15
N GLN A 15 13.81 -10.82 15.03
CA GLN A 15 12.85 -9.76 14.69
C GLN A 15 11.43 -10.30 14.52
N ILE A 16 11.25 -11.42 13.81
CA ILE A 16 9.95 -12.10 13.65
C ILE A 16 9.36 -12.42 15.03
N LYS A 17 10.17 -13.02 15.90
CA LYS A 17 9.75 -13.41 17.25
C LYS A 17 9.43 -12.20 18.13
N LEU A 18 10.28 -11.18 18.10
CA LEU A 18 10.07 -9.93 18.86
C LEU A 18 8.78 -9.25 18.41
N ARG A 19 8.60 -9.06 17.10
CA ARG A 19 7.40 -8.42 16.57
C ARG A 19 6.13 -9.20 16.89
N ARG A 20 6.16 -10.53 16.76
CA ARG A 20 5.02 -11.38 17.17
C ARG A 20 4.64 -11.13 18.62
N ASN A 21 5.63 -11.07 19.51
CA ASN A 21 5.41 -10.82 20.94
C ASN A 21 4.90 -9.40 21.21
N GLU A 22 5.40 -8.38 20.50
CA GLU A 22 4.91 -6.98 20.58
C GLU A 22 3.44 -6.88 20.19
N LEU A 23 3.02 -7.66 19.19
CA LEU A 23 1.63 -7.75 18.75
C LEU A 23 0.77 -8.64 19.68
N GLY A 24 1.35 -9.22 20.72
CA GLY A 24 0.65 -10.10 21.67
C GLY A 24 0.17 -11.43 21.06
N LEU A 25 0.73 -11.85 19.91
CA LEU A 25 0.26 -13.02 19.19
C LEU A 25 0.92 -14.32 19.67
N THR A 26 0.13 -15.38 19.76
CA THR A 26 0.64 -16.75 19.86
C THR A 26 1.24 -17.23 18.55
N ILE A 27 2.02 -18.31 18.59
CA ILE A 27 2.60 -18.92 17.37
C ILE A 27 1.48 -19.42 16.46
N GLU A 28 0.42 -19.98 17.04
CA GLU A 28 -0.76 -20.48 16.36
C GLU A 28 -1.49 -19.38 15.59
N GLU A 29 -1.75 -18.25 16.25
CA GLU A 29 -2.42 -17.09 15.63
C GLU A 29 -1.58 -16.48 14.51
N ALA A 30 -0.27 -16.29 14.75
CA ALA A 30 0.62 -15.72 13.74
C ALA A 30 0.76 -16.64 12.51
N ALA A 31 0.86 -17.96 12.73
CA ALA A 31 0.89 -18.93 11.65
C ALA A 31 -0.42 -18.93 10.84
N SER A 32 -1.56 -18.86 11.53
CA SER A 32 -2.89 -18.76 10.91
C SER A 32 -3.00 -17.49 10.05
N ARG A 33 -2.63 -16.33 10.60
CA ARG A 33 -2.63 -15.04 9.87
C ARG A 33 -1.74 -15.05 8.63
N ALA A 34 -0.62 -15.78 8.68
CA ALA A 34 0.31 -15.90 7.55
C ALA A 34 -0.04 -17.00 6.55
N ASN A 35 -1.12 -17.75 6.76
CA ASN A 35 -1.51 -18.90 5.96
C ASN A 35 -0.35 -19.92 5.82
N VAL A 36 0.27 -20.26 6.96
CA VAL A 36 1.31 -21.27 7.11
C VAL A 36 1.01 -22.20 8.29
N GLY A 37 1.56 -23.41 8.29
CA GLY A 37 1.44 -24.29 9.45
C GLY A 37 2.26 -23.80 10.65
N THR A 38 1.81 -24.08 11.87
CA THR A 38 2.46 -23.70 13.13
C THR A 38 3.93 -24.10 13.20
N LYS A 39 4.25 -25.35 12.81
CA LYS A 39 5.63 -25.85 12.70
C LYS A 39 6.47 -25.07 11.69
N THR A 40 5.85 -24.52 10.65
CA THR A 40 6.53 -23.69 9.65
C THR A 40 6.86 -22.32 10.23
N TRP A 41 5.94 -21.74 11.00
CA TRP A 41 6.19 -20.49 11.72
C TRP A 41 7.33 -20.63 12.75
N SER A 42 7.30 -21.68 13.59
CA SER A 42 8.36 -21.94 14.56
C SER A 42 9.74 -22.09 13.91
N ARG A 43 9.80 -22.63 12.68
CA ARG A 43 11.03 -22.71 11.89
C ARG A 43 11.54 -21.34 11.45
N TYR A 44 10.66 -20.41 11.11
CA TYR A 44 11.04 -19.03 10.78
C TYR A 44 11.63 -18.31 11.99
N GLU A 45 11.02 -18.45 13.16
CA GLU A 45 11.58 -17.93 14.44
C GLU A 45 12.87 -18.61 14.89
N SER A 46 13.23 -19.73 14.26
CA SER A 46 14.49 -20.44 14.49
C SER A 46 15.55 -20.13 13.42
N GLY A 47 15.26 -19.25 12.46
CA GLY A 47 16.20 -18.83 11.41
C GLY A 47 16.23 -19.73 10.18
N SER A 48 15.17 -20.49 9.92
CA SER A 48 15.05 -21.25 8.66
C SER A 48 14.81 -20.32 7.47
N SER A 49 15.21 -20.78 6.26
CA SER A 49 14.92 -20.07 5.02
C SER A 49 13.42 -19.91 4.79
N ILE A 50 13.03 -18.74 4.31
CA ILE A 50 11.64 -18.39 4.00
C ILE A 50 11.48 -18.40 2.49
N ARG A 51 10.47 -19.08 1.96
CA ARG A 51 10.18 -19.01 0.53
C ARG A 51 9.52 -17.66 0.20
N ILE A 52 9.86 -17.07 -0.96
CA ILE A 52 9.34 -15.75 -1.34
C ILE A 52 7.80 -15.73 -1.38
N ASP A 53 7.16 -16.80 -1.86
CA ASP A 53 5.70 -16.94 -1.89
C ASP A 53 5.03 -16.92 -0.50
N LYS A 54 5.81 -17.06 0.58
CA LYS A 54 5.35 -17.00 1.97
C LYS A 54 5.67 -15.70 2.68
N CYS A 55 6.45 -14.81 2.06
CA CYS A 55 6.84 -13.54 2.66
C CYS A 55 5.63 -12.62 2.85
N LYS A 56 4.73 -12.53 1.84
CA LYS A 56 3.50 -11.73 1.93
C LYS A 56 2.64 -12.12 3.12
N GLY A 57 2.49 -13.42 3.38
CA GLY A 57 1.76 -13.91 4.56
C GLY A 57 2.44 -13.55 5.89
N ILE A 58 3.76 -13.70 5.99
CA ILE A 58 4.51 -13.36 7.20
C ILE A 58 4.46 -11.85 7.47
N CYS A 59 4.62 -11.04 6.42
CA CYS A 59 4.44 -9.60 6.46
C CYS A 59 3.04 -9.23 6.99
N LYS A 60 1.98 -9.86 6.44
CA LYS A 60 0.59 -9.69 6.91
C LYS A 60 0.50 -9.98 8.40
N ALA A 61 0.96 -11.15 8.83
CA ALA A 61 0.83 -11.58 10.23
C ALA A 61 1.57 -10.69 11.24
N LEU A 62 2.64 -10.00 10.81
CA LEU A 62 3.49 -9.17 11.67
C LEU A 62 3.24 -7.66 11.52
N ASN A 63 2.23 -7.27 10.73
CA ASN A 63 2.01 -5.88 10.32
C ASN A 63 3.30 -5.24 9.82
N TRP A 64 4.00 -5.95 8.94
CA TRP A 64 5.20 -5.49 8.25
C TRP A 64 4.87 -5.25 6.79
N HIS A 65 5.35 -4.14 6.24
CA HIS A 65 5.26 -3.83 4.81
C HIS A 65 6.23 -4.72 4.02
N THR A 66 7.45 -4.91 4.53
CA THR A 66 8.48 -5.78 3.95
C THR A 66 9.23 -6.55 5.05
N ILE A 67 9.97 -7.59 4.66
CA ILE A 67 10.81 -8.33 5.61
C ILE A 67 12.03 -7.47 5.98
N PRO A 68 12.22 -7.13 7.26
CA PRO A 68 13.35 -6.30 7.68
C PRO A 68 14.70 -6.97 7.41
N ASN A 69 15.71 -6.15 7.07
CA ASN A 69 17.07 -6.59 6.71
C ASN A 69 17.14 -7.58 5.54
N GLN A 70 16.23 -7.46 4.57
CA GLN A 70 16.34 -8.12 3.28
C GLN A 70 17.63 -7.67 2.55
N LYS A 71 18.76 -8.33 2.83
CA LYS A 71 19.80 -8.48 1.82
C LYS A 71 19.25 -9.49 0.82
N ILE A 72 18.32 -9.05 -0.03
CA ILE A 72 18.05 -9.78 -1.26
C ILE A 72 19.38 -9.79 -1.99
N ALA A 73 19.96 -10.97 -2.16
CA ALA A 73 21.07 -11.14 -3.08
C ALA A 73 20.52 -11.01 -4.50
N ASP A 74 20.11 -9.81 -4.90
CA ASP A 74 19.78 -9.46 -6.27
C ASP A 74 20.66 -8.26 -6.63
N ASN A 75 21.71 -8.53 -7.42
CA ASN A 75 22.50 -7.56 -8.19
C ASN A 75 21.60 -6.85 -9.25
N LYS A 76 20.43 -6.35 -8.88
CA LYS A 76 19.61 -5.54 -9.78
C LYS A 76 19.82 -4.08 -9.42
N GLN A 77 20.73 -3.45 -10.15
CA GLN A 77 20.81 -2.00 -10.19
C GLN A 77 19.47 -1.44 -10.65
N PHE A 78 19.01 -0.35 -10.03
CA PHE A 78 17.80 0.35 -10.44
C PHE A 78 17.81 0.62 -11.94
N SER A 79 16.72 0.24 -12.61
CA SER A 79 16.55 0.48 -14.04
C SER A 79 15.27 1.24 -14.26
N ILE A 80 15.40 2.51 -14.64
CA ILE A 80 14.27 3.35 -15.03
C ILE A 80 13.43 2.68 -16.13
N GLN A 81 14.07 1.91 -17.02
CA GLN A 81 13.38 1.24 -18.12
C GLN A 81 12.39 0.17 -17.65
N GLU A 82 12.65 -0.48 -16.51
CA GLU A 82 11.71 -1.46 -15.91
C GLU A 82 10.39 -0.75 -15.55
N TYR A 83 10.46 0.44 -14.98
CA TYR A 83 9.29 1.26 -14.62
C TYR A 83 8.62 1.91 -15.83
N LYS A 84 9.38 2.37 -16.83
CA LYS A 84 8.81 2.94 -18.06
C LYS A 84 7.98 1.96 -18.87
N ASN A 85 8.30 0.67 -18.76
CA ASN A 85 7.54 -0.39 -19.43
C ASN A 85 6.32 -0.84 -18.62
N HIS A 86 6.09 -0.27 -17.43
CA HIS A 86 4.99 -0.66 -16.56
C HIS A 86 3.66 -0.07 -17.02
N GLU A 87 2.56 -0.82 -16.87
CA GLU A 87 1.23 -0.39 -17.30
C GLU A 87 0.66 0.79 -16.49
N ALA A 88 1.29 1.15 -15.37
CA ALA A 88 0.93 2.34 -14.59
C ALA A 88 1.87 3.53 -14.86
N TRP A 89 2.84 3.41 -15.78
CA TRP A 89 3.77 4.49 -16.06
C TRP A 89 3.01 5.71 -16.58
N SER A 90 3.23 6.86 -15.96
CA SER A 90 2.63 8.13 -16.37
C SER A 90 3.69 9.05 -16.96
N GLU A 91 3.62 9.24 -18.27
CA GLU A 91 4.47 10.22 -18.96
C GLU A 91 4.14 11.66 -18.53
N PHE A 92 2.87 11.90 -18.12
CA PHE A 92 2.44 13.17 -17.55
C PHE A 92 3.15 13.46 -16.22
N LEU A 93 3.11 12.52 -15.26
CA LEU A 93 3.77 12.73 -13.97
C LEU A 93 5.29 12.88 -14.14
N TYR A 94 5.89 12.11 -15.05
CA TYR A 94 7.31 12.22 -15.36
C TYR A 94 7.70 13.60 -15.86
N ASN A 95 6.93 14.15 -16.81
CA ASN A 95 7.25 15.44 -17.41
C ASN A 95 6.90 16.63 -16.50
N THR A 96 5.90 16.49 -15.65
CA THR A 96 5.41 17.58 -14.79
C THR A 96 6.14 17.63 -13.44
N PHE A 97 6.36 16.47 -12.81
CA PHE A 97 6.89 16.35 -11.44
C PHE A 97 8.19 15.51 -11.36
N GLY A 98 8.67 15.00 -12.49
CA GLY A 98 9.94 14.29 -12.58
C GLY A 98 9.86 12.78 -12.34
N LEU A 99 11.04 12.15 -12.38
CA LEU A 99 11.19 10.69 -12.28
C LEU A 99 10.61 10.10 -10.99
N GLY A 100 10.84 10.77 -9.86
CA GLY A 100 10.38 10.30 -8.55
C GLY A 100 8.86 10.15 -8.49
N ALA A 101 8.11 11.13 -8.99
CA ALA A 101 6.65 11.08 -9.03
C ALA A 101 6.11 9.94 -9.91
N ALA A 102 6.68 9.75 -11.11
CA ALA A 102 6.26 8.67 -12.01
C ALA A 102 6.54 7.27 -11.43
N VAL A 103 7.73 7.07 -10.83
CA VAL A 103 8.06 5.82 -10.16
C VAL A 103 7.23 5.61 -8.89
N SER A 104 7.01 6.66 -8.11
CA SER A 104 6.17 6.67 -6.92
C SER A 104 4.76 6.18 -7.25
N PHE A 105 4.14 6.71 -8.31
CA PHE A 105 2.82 6.27 -8.74
C PHE A 105 2.80 4.81 -9.21
N VAL A 106 3.80 4.36 -9.97
CA VAL A 106 3.90 2.95 -10.39
C VAL A 106 3.95 2.02 -9.17
N ILE A 107 4.90 2.25 -8.27
CA ILE A 107 5.10 1.41 -7.08
C ILE A 107 3.88 1.48 -6.16
N GLY A 108 3.42 2.69 -5.87
CA GLY A 108 2.32 2.94 -4.95
C GLY A 108 1.01 2.33 -5.42
N SER A 109 0.70 2.43 -6.72
CA SER A 109 -0.53 1.87 -7.28
C SER A 109 -0.55 0.34 -7.28
N ASP A 110 0.61 -0.32 -7.47
CA ASP A 110 0.71 -1.77 -7.34
C ASP A 110 0.51 -2.24 -5.90
N ILE A 111 1.18 -1.59 -4.94
CA ILE A 111 1.05 -1.91 -3.51
C ILE A 111 -0.40 -1.72 -3.06
N LEU A 112 -0.99 -0.57 -3.39
CA LEU A 112 -2.34 -0.22 -2.98
C LEU A 112 -3.38 -1.17 -3.59
N LEU A 113 -3.22 -1.56 -4.86
CA LEU A 113 -4.09 -2.55 -5.49
C LEU A 113 -3.98 -3.91 -4.80
N ASP A 114 -2.78 -4.31 -4.39
CA ASP A 114 -2.53 -5.54 -3.63
C ASP A 114 -3.20 -5.52 -2.25
N TYR A 115 -3.19 -4.38 -1.56
CA TYR A 115 -3.87 -4.21 -0.28
C TYR A 115 -5.39 -4.25 -0.42
N ILE A 116 -5.94 -3.52 -1.40
CA ILE A 116 -7.37 -3.51 -1.71
C ILE A 116 -7.84 -4.94 -2.00
N ASN A 117 -7.16 -5.65 -2.91
CA ASN A 117 -7.53 -7.03 -3.24
C ASN A 117 -7.42 -7.96 -2.01
N GLY A 118 -6.38 -7.82 -1.20
CA GLY A 118 -6.17 -8.65 -0.01
C GLY A 118 -7.27 -8.48 1.05
N ASP A 119 -7.71 -7.25 1.29
CA ASP A 119 -8.80 -6.98 2.24
C ASP A 119 -10.16 -7.38 1.64
N MET A 120 -10.38 -7.18 0.34
CA MET A 120 -11.58 -7.65 -0.38
C MET A 120 -11.72 -9.18 -0.36
N GLU A 121 -10.63 -9.92 -0.52
CA GLU A 121 -10.63 -11.39 -0.46
C GLU A 121 -11.15 -11.90 0.90
N GLU A 122 -10.75 -11.27 2.00
CA GLU A 122 -11.21 -11.63 3.35
C GLU A 122 -12.69 -11.22 3.54
N LEU A 123 -13.05 -9.99 3.14
CA LEU A 123 -14.42 -9.48 3.20
C LEU A 123 -15.42 -10.31 2.37
N ALA A 124 -14.99 -10.88 1.23
CA ALA A 124 -15.86 -11.71 0.39
C ALA A 124 -16.39 -12.97 1.10
N SER A 125 -15.71 -13.41 2.17
CA SER A 125 -16.14 -14.55 2.99
C SER A 125 -16.98 -14.15 4.21
N MET A 126 -17.21 -12.86 4.42
CA MET A 126 -17.89 -12.28 5.58
C MET A 126 -19.35 -11.89 5.25
N PRO A 127 -20.21 -11.70 6.26
CA PRO A 127 -21.56 -11.18 6.04
C PRO A 127 -21.57 -9.80 5.36
N VAL A 128 -22.64 -9.52 4.62
CA VAL A 128 -22.89 -8.19 4.04
C VAL A 128 -22.93 -7.15 5.17
N GLY A 129 -22.26 -6.02 4.94
CA GLY A 129 -22.12 -4.94 5.92
C GLY A 129 -20.88 -5.04 6.81
N THR A 130 -20.10 -6.12 6.72
CA THR A 130 -18.77 -6.18 7.36
C THR A 130 -17.83 -5.15 6.73
N HIS A 131 -16.99 -4.53 7.56
CA HIS A 131 -15.98 -3.54 7.17
C HIS A 131 -14.57 -3.96 7.60
N ILE A 132 -13.53 -3.31 7.03
CA ILE A 132 -12.13 -3.72 7.22
C ILE A 132 -11.67 -3.74 8.68
N GLY A 133 -12.29 -2.94 9.56
CA GLY A 133 -11.98 -2.92 10.99
C GLY A 133 -12.38 -4.19 11.75
N GLN A 134 -13.14 -5.08 11.11
CA GLN A 134 -13.53 -6.38 11.66
C GLN A 134 -12.69 -7.53 11.12
N LEU A 135 -11.77 -7.25 10.18
CA LEU A 135 -10.86 -8.26 9.65
C LEU A 135 -9.81 -8.65 10.69
N SER A 136 -9.33 -9.88 10.58
CA SER A 136 -8.28 -10.37 11.48
C SER A 136 -6.95 -9.62 11.30
N VAL A 137 -6.66 -9.27 10.04
CA VAL A 137 -5.59 -8.37 9.63
C VAL A 137 -6.03 -7.64 8.36
N SER A 138 -6.14 -6.32 8.44
CA SER A 138 -6.39 -5.44 7.29
C SER A 138 -5.12 -4.67 6.95
N TRP A 139 -4.83 -4.57 5.66
CA TRP A 139 -3.74 -3.75 5.14
C TRP A 139 -4.10 -2.27 5.05
N LEU A 140 -5.38 -1.95 4.80
CA LEU A 140 -5.84 -0.57 4.61
C LEU A 140 -6.28 0.13 5.90
N ASN A 141 -6.60 -0.63 6.95
CA ASN A 141 -7.18 -0.07 8.18
C ASN A 141 -6.26 0.96 8.86
N ALA A 142 -4.95 0.79 8.78
CA ALA A 142 -3.99 1.74 9.36
C ALA A 142 -3.78 2.99 8.49
N ASN A 143 -4.21 2.97 7.24
CA ASN A 143 -3.91 3.99 6.23
C ASN A 143 -5.13 4.85 5.89
N LEU A 144 -6.33 4.29 5.98
CA LEU A 144 -7.57 5.01 5.71
C LEU A 144 -7.98 5.89 6.90
N PRO A 145 -8.69 7.01 6.67
CA PRO A 145 -9.13 7.91 7.73
C PRO A 145 -10.01 7.23 8.79
N ASP A 146 -9.72 7.44 10.07
CA ASP A 146 -10.43 6.75 11.16
C ASP A 146 -11.93 7.09 11.24
N GLN A 147 -12.31 8.34 10.92
CA GLN A 147 -13.69 8.84 11.10
C GLN A 147 -14.72 7.95 10.38
N PHE A 148 -14.35 7.34 9.25
CA PHE A 148 -15.28 6.60 8.38
C PHE A 148 -15.03 5.09 8.39
N LEU A 149 -14.31 4.56 9.38
CA LEU A 149 -13.92 3.14 9.48
C LEU A 149 -15.07 2.15 9.20
N MET A 150 -16.27 2.45 9.68
CA MET A 150 -17.44 1.57 9.52
C MET A 150 -17.99 1.54 8.08
N HIS A 151 -17.57 2.46 7.22
CA HIS A 151 -17.99 2.55 5.82
C HIS A 151 -17.04 1.84 4.86
N TYR A 152 -15.87 1.39 5.33
CA TYR A 152 -14.87 0.69 4.52
C TYR A 152 -15.24 -0.79 4.35
N ASN A 153 -16.32 -1.03 3.60
CA ASN A 153 -16.86 -2.35 3.31
C ASN A 153 -16.42 -2.85 1.91
N TYR A 154 -16.89 -4.03 1.51
CA TYR A 154 -16.53 -4.63 0.22
C TYR A 154 -16.87 -3.72 -0.97
N GLU A 155 -18.04 -3.08 -0.95
CA GLU A 155 -18.51 -2.21 -2.03
C GLU A 155 -17.60 -0.98 -2.18
N PHE A 156 -17.23 -0.35 -1.06
CA PHE A 156 -16.30 0.77 -1.06
C PHE A 156 -14.92 0.37 -1.59
N LEU A 157 -14.35 -0.75 -1.12
CA LEU A 157 -13.06 -1.25 -1.62
C LEU A 157 -13.13 -1.64 -3.11
N TYR A 158 -14.25 -2.19 -3.57
CA TYR A 158 -14.47 -2.46 -4.99
C TYR A 158 -14.45 -1.16 -5.81
N GLN A 159 -15.07 -0.09 -5.28
CA GLN A 159 -15.03 1.22 -5.91
C GLN A 159 -13.61 1.80 -5.95
N MET A 160 -12.87 1.74 -4.84
CA MET A 160 -11.43 2.11 -4.80
C MET A 160 -10.63 1.37 -5.87
N LYS A 161 -10.84 0.06 -6.00
CA LYS A 161 -10.19 -0.77 -7.02
C LYS A 161 -10.48 -0.28 -8.42
N CYS A 162 -11.75 -0.03 -8.76
CA CYS A 162 -12.15 0.46 -10.07
C CYS A 162 -11.50 1.81 -10.39
N THR A 163 -11.58 2.77 -9.47
CA THR A 163 -10.99 4.11 -9.65
C THR A 163 -9.48 4.02 -9.80
N LEU A 164 -8.78 3.22 -9.00
CA LEU A 164 -7.33 3.04 -9.13
C LEU A 164 -6.93 2.42 -10.47
N LEU A 165 -7.68 1.42 -10.95
CA LEU A 165 -7.43 0.81 -12.27
C LEU A 165 -7.66 1.80 -13.41
N GLU A 166 -8.67 2.67 -13.29
CA GLU A 166 -8.93 3.74 -14.25
C GLU A 166 -7.77 4.76 -14.29
N MET A 167 -7.25 5.16 -13.13
CA MET A 167 -6.07 6.03 -13.03
C MET A 167 -4.83 5.41 -13.69
N ARG A 168 -4.59 4.12 -13.48
CA ARG A 168 -3.50 3.38 -14.14
C ARG A 168 -3.70 3.32 -15.65
N MET A 169 -4.92 3.10 -16.11
CA MET A 169 -5.26 3.15 -17.53
C MET A 169 -5.03 4.55 -18.13
N HIS A 170 -5.40 5.62 -17.42
CA HIS A 170 -5.13 7.00 -17.86
C HIS A 170 -3.64 7.26 -17.99
N ALA A 171 -2.85 6.85 -16.99
CA ALA A 171 -1.40 6.92 -17.00
C ALA A 171 -0.80 6.28 -18.27
N ASN A 172 -1.18 5.03 -18.53
CA ASN A 172 -0.70 4.25 -19.67
C ASN A 172 -1.01 4.88 -21.03
N ASN A 173 -2.15 5.56 -21.13
CA ASN A 173 -2.59 6.26 -22.34
C ASN A 173 -1.97 7.66 -22.47
N GLY A 174 -1.08 8.06 -21.56
CA GLY A 174 -0.46 9.39 -21.55
C GLY A 174 -1.42 10.52 -21.22
N LEU A 175 -2.58 10.20 -20.63
CA LEU A 175 -3.54 11.20 -20.19
C LEU A 175 -3.06 11.88 -18.90
N PRO A 176 -3.43 13.15 -18.67
CA PRO A 176 -3.16 13.81 -17.40
C PRO A 176 -3.72 13.02 -16.22
N ILE A 177 -2.94 12.93 -15.14
CA ILE A 177 -3.43 12.44 -13.85
C ILE A 177 -3.85 13.66 -13.05
N ILE A 178 -5.16 13.82 -12.89
CA ILE A 178 -5.81 14.91 -12.16
C ILE A 178 -6.87 14.28 -11.27
N ALA A 179 -6.96 14.71 -10.01
CA ALA A 179 -8.03 14.28 -9.12
C ALA A 179 -9.26 15.17 -9.33
N HIS A 180 -10.40 14.56 -9.64
CA HIS A 180 -11.69 15.21 -9.79
C HIS A 180 -12.60 15.00 -8.57
N SER A 181 -12.22 14.12 -7.67
CA SER A 181 -12.96 13.72 -6.48
C SER A 181 -12.02 13.43 -5.30
N VAL A 182 -12.56 13.41 -4.07
CA VAL A 182 -11.75 13.10 -2.87
C VAL A 182 -11.28 11.65 -2.88
N LEU A 183 -12.04 10.74 -3.47
CA LEU A 183 -11.60 9.36 -3.65
C LEU A 183 -10.31 9.29 -4.49
N GLU A 184 -10.23 10.07 -5.57
CA GLU A 184 -9.04 10.11 -6.42
C GLU A 184 -7.85 10.75 -5.71
N GLU A 185 -8.05 11.87 -4.98
CA GLU A 185 -7.00 12.45 -4.14
C GLU A 185 -6.51 11.45 -3.09
N LEU A 186 -7.43 10.77 -2.40
CA LEU A 186 -7.10 9.76 -1.39
C LEU A 186 -6.27 8.62 -2.00
N LEU A 187 -6.65 8.11 -3.17
CA LEU A 187 -5.90 7.04 -3.83
C LEU A 187 -4.50 7.48 -4.24
N LEU A 188 -4.34 8.69 -4.79
CA LEU A 188 -3.02 9.22 -5.16
C LEU A 188 -2.16 9.48 -3.92
N TYR A 189 -2.76 10.01 -2.84
CA TYR A 189 -2.09 10.19 -1.55
C TYR A 189 -1.58 8.85 -1.00
N LEU A 190 -2.44 7.83 -0.95
CA LEU A 190 -2.07 6.50 -0.50
C LEU A 190 -0.97 5.88 -1.37
N CYS A 191 -1.03 6.04 -2.70
CA CYS A 191 0.05 5.59 -3.60
C CYS A 191 1.38 6.26 -3.22
N CYS A 192 1.37 7.58 -3.00
CA CYS A 192 2.56 8.33 -2.60
C CYS A 192 3.12 7.80 -1.26
N THR A 193 2.28 7.69 -0.23
CA THR A 193 2.67 7.20 1.10
C THR A 193 3.25 5.78 1.08
N GLU A 194 2.59 4.85 0.38
CA GLU A 194 3.07 3.46 0.29
C GLU A 194 4.40 3.36 -0.47
N SER A 195 4.52 4.11 -1.57
CA SER A 195 5.76 4.14 -2.35
C SER A 195 6.92 4.76 -1.56
N SER A 196 6.68 5.80 -0.76
CA SER A 196 7.68 6.43 0.12
C SER A 196 8.25 5.43 1.11
N THR A 197 7.39 4.67 1.76
CA THR A 197 7.83 3.62 2.69
C THR A 197 8.72 2.59 2.01
N LEU A 198 8.39 2.17 0.77
CA LEU A 198 9.22 1.20 0.06
C LEU A 198 10.53 1.80 -0.45
N ILE A 199 10.51 2.99 -1.06
CA ILE A 199 11.68 3.65 -1.62
C ILE A 199 12.71 4.00 -0.53
N GLU A 200 12.25 4.36 0.67
CA GLU A 200 13.14 4.59 1.82
C GLU A 200 13.82 3.32 2.32
N LEU A 201 13.18 2.15 2.18
CA LEU A 201 13.69 0.87 2.68
C LEU A 201 14.51 0.09 1.63
N ASP A 202 14.26 0.33 0.34
CA ASP A 202 14.97 -0.36 -0.75
C ASP A 202 16.23 0.39 -1.16
N ASN A 203 17.39 -0.15 -0.75
CA ASN A 203 18.71 0.39 -1.11
C ASN A 203 18.96 0.45 -2.63
N ASN A 204 18.24 -0.34 -3.44
CA ASN A 204 18.38 -0.25 -4.89
C ASN A 204 17.77 1.05 -5.43
N LEU A 205 16.81 1.64 -4.72
CA LEU A 205 16.12 2.87 -5.09
C LEU A 205 16.78 4.13 -4.51
N ASN A 206 18.00 4.01 -3.96
CA ASN A 206 18.77 5.14 -3.41
C ASN A 206 18.97 6.29 -4.41
N GLU A 207 18.98 6.02 -5.72
CA GLU A 207 19.03 7.07 -6.74
C GLU A 207 17.80 8.00 -6.67
N LEU A 208 16.64 7.48 -6.28
CA LEU A 208 15.42 8.27 -6.06
C LEU A 208 15.45 9.00 -4.72
N GLN A 209 16.19 8.53 -3.72
CA GLN A 209 16.28 9.20 -2.41
C GLN A 209 17.00 10.57 -2.48
N ASN A 210 17.82 10.78 -3.51
CA ASN A 210 18.50 12.06 -3.76
C ASN A 210 17.64 13.05 -4.56
N ILE A 211 16.46 12.64 -5.02
CA ILE A 211 15.52 13.48 -5.74
C ILE A 211 14.48 13.95 -4.73
N ASP A 212 14.18 15.25 -4.74
CA ASP A 212 13.09 15.79 -3.93
C ASP A 212 11.77 15.52 -4.65
N TRP A 213 11.13 14.40 -4.32
CA TRP A 213 9.90 13.96 -4.96
C TRP A 213 8.75 13.77 -3.98
N LYS A 214 8.96 13.79 -2.67
CA LYS A 214 7.91 13.43 -1.69
C LYS A 214 6.70 14.36 -1.72
N ASP A 215 6.92 15.59 -2.18
CA ASP A 215 5.90 16.64 -2.21
C ASP A 215 5.14 16.70 -3.55
N TRP A 216 5.43 15.81 -4.51
CA TRP A 216 4.74 15.81 -5.83
C TRP A 216 3.21 15.74 -5.70
N ILE A 217 2.74 15.09 -4.64
CA ILE A 217 1.31 14.95 -4.36
C ILE A 217 0.70 16.26 -3.88
N ILE A 218 1.44 17.03 -3.08
CA ILE A 218 1.04 18.35 -2.59
C ILE A 218 1.02 19.33 -3.76
N ASP A 219 2.06 19.28 -4.60
CA ASP A 219 2.13 20.09 -5.81
C ASP A 219 1.02 19.74 -6.81
N LEU A 220 0.63 18.47 -6.90
CA LEU A 220 -0.47 18.03 -7.78
C LEU A 220 -1.82 18.57 -7.31
N PHE A 221 -2.10 18.50 -6.01
CA PHE A 221 -3.37 18.99 -5.46
C PHE A 221 -3.40 20.52 -5.39
N GLY A 222 -2.26 21.15 -5.14
CA GLY A 222 -2.14 22.60 -4.96
C GLY A 222 -2.61 23.07 -3.57
N ASP A 223 -2.91 22.13 -2.67
CA ASP A 223 -3.32 22.37 -1.29
C ASP A 223 -2.93 21.18 -0.37
N MET A 224 -3.36 21.26 0.89
CA MET A 224 -3.13 20.23 1.92
C MET A 224 -4.45 19.74 2.50
N ASP A 225 -5.54 19.84 1.74
CA ASP A 225 -6.90 19.63 2.24
C ASP A 225 -7.13 18.17 2.62
N ILE A 226 -6.58 17.22 1.84
CA ILE A 226 -6.62 15.79 2.18
C ILE A 226 -6.05 15.50 3.57
N ILE A 227 -4.92 16.12 3.94
CA ILE A 227 -4.28 15.93 5.24
C ILE A 227 -5.05 16.70 6.33
N SER A 228 -5.42 17.93 6.03
CA SER A 228 -6.11 18.83 6.96
C SER A 228 -7.48 18.26 7.37
N PHE A 229 -8.23 17.70 6.43
CA PHE A 229 -9.59 17.26 6.69
C PHE A 229 -9.71 15.78 7.02
N LEU A 230 -8.87 14.90 6.46
CA LEU A 230 -8.99 13.46 6.71
C LEU A 230 -8.03 12.93 7.79
N TYR A 231 -6.92 13.61 8.06
CA TYR A 231 -5.85 13.09 8.93
C TYR A 231 -5.49 13.99 10.13
N SER A 232 -6.13 15.15 10.30
CA SER A 232 -5.82 16.10 11.40
C SER A 232 -6.79 16.03 12.59
N HIS A 233 -7.46 14.90 12.80
CA HIS A 233 -8.41 14.67 13.91
C HIS A 233 -9.56 15.68 14.00
N ILE A 234 -10.03 16.19 12.85
CA ILE A 234 -11.20 17.06 12.75
C ILE A 234 -12.41 16.20 12.44
N HIS A 235 -13.53 16.43 13.14
CA HIS A 235 -14.80 15.79 12.81
C HIS A 235 -15.49 16.54 11.66
N LEU A 236 -15.70 15.88 10.53
CA LEU A 236 -16.39 16.46 9.38
C LEU A 236 -17.92 16.28 9.46
N ASP A 237 -18.66 17.34 9.15
CA ASP A 237 -20.12 17.29 8.98
C ASP A 237 -20.51 16.60 7.65
N ILE A 238 -21.73 16.06 7.55
CA ILE A 238 -22.23 15.37 6.36
C ILE A 238 -22.19 16.22 5.08
N ASN A 239 -22.27 17.54 5.22
CA ASN A 239 -22.23 18.48 4.09
C ASN A 239 -20.81 18.90 3.72
N HIS A 240 -19.79 18.49 4.47
CA HIS A 240 -18.40 18.83 4.17
C HIS A 240 -17.93 18.11 2.89
N PRO A 241 -17.21 18.78 1.97
CA PRO A 241 -16.73 18.17 0.72
C PRO A 241 -15.88 16.91 0.91
N TYR A 242 -15.14 16.83 2.02
CA TYR A 242 -14.32 15.67 2.41
C TYR A 242 -15.06 14.64 3.27
N HIS A 243 -16.36 14.78 3.51
CA HIS A 243 -17.13 13.74 4.19
C HIS A 243 -17.28 12.51 3.28
N PHE A 244 -17.22 11.29 3.84
CA PHE A 244 -17.25 10.02 3.08
C PHE A 244 -18.31 9.95 1.97
N PHE A 245 -19.54 10.37 2.24
CA PHE A 245 -20.64 10.37 1.26
C PHE A 245 -20.45 11.31 0.05
N GLN A 246 -19.43 12.16 0.08
CA GLN A 246 -19.06 13.04 -1.02
C GLN A 246 -17.87 12.49 -1.82
N TRP A 247 -17.15 11.48 -1.33
CA TRP A 247 -15.84 11.09 -1.88
C TRP A 247 -15.84 10.71 -3.34
N THR A 248 -16.95 10.18 -3.83
CA THR A 248 -17.09 9.67 -5.20
C THR A 248 -17.65 10.72 -6.16
N LYS A 249 -18.04 11.89 -5.64
CA LYS A 249 -18.62 12.96 -6.45
C LYS A 249 -17.50 13.74 -7.10
N GLN A 250 -17.64 14.00 -8.40
CA GLN A 250 -16.79 14.96 -9.07
C GLN A 250 -17.10 16.34 -8.54
N GLN A 251 -16.12 16.95 -7.88
CA GLN A 251 -16.22 18.26 -7.26
C GLN A 251 -14.98 19.13 -7.49
N PHE A 252 -13.89 18.55 -7.98
CA PHE A 252 -12.66 19.27 -8.32
C PHE A 252 -12.52 19.42 -9.84
N TYR A 253 -12.07 20.60 -10.26
CA TYR A 253 -11.78 20.92 -11.67
C TYR A 253 -12.90 20.53 -12.66
N THR A 254 -14.16 20.76 -12.26
CA THR A 254 -15.37 20.47 -13.05
C THR A 254 -15.70 21.63 -14.00
N ASN A 255 -14.93 21.78 -15.07
CA ASN A 255 -15.23 22.70 -16.18
C ASN A 255 -15.87 21.96 -17.36
#